data_AF-A0A523XRV5-F1
#
_entry.id   AF-A0A523XRV5-F1
#
_cell.length_a   1.000
_cell.length_b   1.000
_cell.length_c   1.000
_cell.angle_alpha   90.00
_cell.angle_beta   90.00
_cell.angle_gamma   90.00
#
_symmetry.space_group_name_H-M   'P 1'
#
loop_
_entity.id
_entity.type
_entity.pdbx_description
1 polymer ?
#
loop_
_entity_poly.entity_id
_entity_poly.type
_entity_poly.pdbx_seq_one_letter_code
_entity_poly.pdbx_strand_id
1 'polypeptide(L)'
;WVGQTDEDELGFTYQEVDQLLVLLVDRCYSPQACVETGFDSTLVEAVIERIRRNQFKRVLPPIAKLSDRSVSYDFLYSEDWGT
;
A
#
# COMPACT_ATOMS: atom_id res chain seq x y z
N TRP A 1 8.42 -9.28 22.08
CA TRP A 1 8.99 -10.29 23.00
C TRP A 1 10.51 -10.13 23.00
N VAL A 2 11.24 -10.52 24.06
CA VAL A 2 12.71 -10.36 24.09
C VAL A 2 13.34 -11.19 22.97
N GLY A 3 14.11 -10.54 22.09
CA GLY A 3 14.76 -11.18 20.94
C GLY A 3 14.01 -11.08 19.60
N GLN A 4 12.98 -10.23 19.49
CA GLN A 4 12.31 -9.99 18.22
C GLN A 4 13.06 -8.93 17.39
N THR A 5 13.37 -9.28 16.15
CA THR A 5 13.97 -8.44 15.12
C THR A 5 13.00 -8.41 13.94
N ASP A 6 12.56 -7.21 13.56
CA ASP A 6 11.57 -7.06 12.49
C ASP A 6 12.07 -7.69 11.19
N GLU A 7 13.36 -7.54 10.85
CA GLU A 7 13.95 -8.15 9.64
C GLU A 7 13.86 -9.69 9.62
N ASP A 8 14.00 -10.35 10.77
CA ASP A 8 13.85 -11.81 10.86
C ASP A 8 12.39 -12.25 10.70
N GLU A 9 11.44 -11.43 11.14
CA GLU A 9 10.00 -11.69 10.94
C GLU A 9 9.53 -11.33 9.53
N LEU A 10 10.18 -10.34 8.91
CA LEU A 10 9.96 -9.91 7.53
C LEU A 10 10.52 -10.93 6.53
N GLY A 11 11.67 -11.53 6.82
CA GLY A 11 12.40 -12.44 5.93
C GLY A 11 13.22 -11.71 4.85
N PHE A 12 13.42 -10.40 5.00
CA PHE A 12 14.21 -9.55 4.11
C PHE A 12 14.71 -8.31 4.86
N THR A 13 15.76 -7.69 4.35
CA THR A 13 16.35 -6.50 4.95
C THR A 13 15.55 -5.24 4.60
N TYR A 14 15.60 -4.23 5.47
CA TYR A 14 14.98 -2.93 5.17
C TYR A 14 15.58 -2.28 3.92
N GLN A 15 16.89 -2.43 3.71
CA GLN A 15 17.57 -1.84 2.57
C GLN A 15 17.01 -2.36 1.24
N GLU A 16 16.76 -3.67 1.13
CA GLU A 16 16.20 -4.27 -0.07
C GLU A 16 14.73 -3.87 -0.28
N VAL A 17 13.94 -3.88 0.79
CA VAL A 17 12.51 -3.53 0.69
C VAL A 17 12.30 -2.06 0.37
N ASP A 18 13.08 -1.15 0.94
CA ASP A 18 12.92 0.29 0.71
C ASP A 18 13.21 0.65 -0.75
N GLN A 19 14.25 0.05 -1.34
CA GLN A 19 14.55 0.24 -2.75
C GLN A 19 13.40 -0.25 -3.64
N LEU A 20 12.85 -1.43 -3.33
CA LEU A 20 11.72 -1.97 -4.06
C LEU A 20 10.45 -1.09 -3.91
N LEU A 21 10.19 -0.57 -2.70
CA LEU A 21 9.04 0.30 -2.44
C LEU A 21 9.12 1.62 -3.21
N VAL A 22 10.30 2.21 -3.34
CA VAL A 22 10.50 3.42 -4.17
C VAL A 22 10.14 3.13 -5.64
N LEU A 23 10.55 1.97 -6.17
CA LEU A 23 10.23 1.60 -7.55
C LEU A 23 8.73 1.34 -7.74
N LEU A 24 8.13 0.55 -6.85
CA LEU A 24 6.72 0.16 -6.95
C LEU A 24 5.75 1.32 -6.68
N VAL A 25 6.03 2.16 -5.68
CA VAL A 25 5.09 3.18 -5.18
C VAL A 25 5.39 4.56 -5.74
N ASP A 26 6.62 5.05 -5.65
CA ASP A 26 6.95 6.42 -6.06
C ASP A 26 7.17 6.53 -7.57
N ARG A 27 7.73 5.47 -8.17
CA ARG A 27 7.99 5.41 -9.62
C ARG A 27 6.92 4.65 -10.41
N CYS A 28 5.97 4.00 -9.73
CA CYS A 28 4.88 3.22 -10.33
C CYS A 28 5.36 2.13 -11.31
N TYR A 29 6.47 1.47 -11.01
CA TYR A 29 6.97 0.37 -11.85
C TYR A 29 6.05 -0.85 -11.74
N SER A 30 5.98 -1.64 -12.81
CA SER A 30 5.28 -2.92 -12.77
C SER A 30 6.09 -3.93 -11.94
N PRO A 31 5.43 -4.94 -11.33
CA PRO A 31 6.13 -6.02 -10.62
C PRO A 31 7.14 -6.74 -11.51
N GLN A 32 6.79 -6.95 -12.79
CA GLN A 32 7.69 -7.56 -13.78
C GLN A 32 8.94 -6.73 -14.02
N ALA A 33 8.81 -5.40 -14.17
CA ALA A 33 9.96 -4.51 -14.34
C ALA A 33 10.88 -4.54 -13.11
N CYS A 34 10.34 -4.69 -11.90
CA CYS A 34 11.15 -4.83 -10.68
C CYS A 34 11.97 -6.13 -10.70
N VAL A 35 11.38 -7.25 -11.16
CA VAL A 35 12.11 -8.51 -11.34
C VAL A 35 13.21 -8.37 -12.40
N GLU A 36 12.92 -7.71 -13.52
CA GLU A 36 13.91 -7.43 -14.58
C GLU A 36 15.06 -6.51 -14.10
N THR A 37 14.80 -5.67 -13.11
CA THR A 37 15.81 -4.79 -12.49
C THR A 37 16.77 -5.57 -11.57
N GLY A 38 16.46 -6.84 -11.28
CA GLY A 38 17.33 -7.74 -10.50
C GLY A 38 16.79 -8.09 -9.11
N PHE A 39 15.54 -7.73 -8.78
CA PHE A 39 14.91 -8.18 -7.54
C PHE A 39 14.39 -9.61 -7.68
N ASP A 40 14.47 -10.38 -6.59
CA ASP A 40 13.92 -11.72 -6.55
C ASP A 40 12.38 -11.71 -6.66
N SER A 41 11.81 -12.59 -7.49
CA SER A 41 10.37 -12.61 -7.74
C SER A 41 9.56 -12.97 -6.49
N THR A 42 10.09 -13.82 -5.61
CA THR A 42 9.39 -14.19 -4.36
C THR A 42 9.36 -13.02 -3.38
N LEU A 43 10.43 -12.23 -3.33
CA LEU A 43 10.48 -11.00 -2.53
C LEU A 43 9.47 -9.97 -3.05
N VAL A 44 9.43 -9.74 -4.38
CA VAL A 44 8.48 -8.81 -5.00
C VAL A 44 7.02 -9.21 -4.70
N GLU A 45 6.68 -10.48 -4.88
CA GLU A 45 5.34 -11.00 -4.59
C GLU A 45 4.98 -10.87 -3.10
N ALA A 46 5.90 -11.21 -2.20
CA ALA A 46 5.68 -11.11 -0.76
C ALA A 46 5.43 -9.66 -0.31
N VAL A 47 6.19 -8.71 -0.86
CA VAL A 47 6.04 -7.28 -0.54
C VAL A 47 4.70 -6.75 -1.07
N ILE A 48 4.33 -7.06 -2.30
CA ILE A 48 3.05 -6.64 -2.89
C ILE A 48 1.86 -7.19 -2.09
N GLU A 49 1.89 -8.49 -1.74
CA GLU A 49 0.83 -9.09 -0.95
C GLU A 49 0.76 -8.47 0.45
N ARG A 50 1.90 -8.11 1.04
CA ARG A 50 1.94 -7.42 2.34
C ARG A 50 1.35 -6.01 2.26
N ILE A 51 1.64 -5.25 1.19
CA ILE A 51 1.06 -3.92 0.96
C ILE A 51 -0.46 -4.05 0.85
N ARG A 52 -0.94 -5.00 0.05
CA ARG A 52 -2.37 -5.25 -0.16
C ARG A 52 -3.07 -5.64 1.14
N ARG A 53 -2.53 -6.61 1.88
CA ARG A 53 -3.11 -7.06 3.16
C ARG A 53 -3.14 -5.98 4.22
N ASN A 54 -2.16 -5.08 4.23
CA ASN A 54 -2.08 -4.00 5.22
C ASN A 54 -2.69 -2.67 4.73
N GLN A 55 -3.33 -2.65 3.56
CA GLN A 55 -3.97 -1.43 3.02
C GLN A 55 -4.97 -0.82 4.02
N PHE A 56 -5.71 -1.66 4.76
CA PHE A 56 -6.69 -1.22 5.75
C PHE A 56 -6.09 -0.34 6.85
N LYS A 57 -4.78 -0.47 7.15
CA LYS A 57 -4.10 0.35 8.17
C LYS A 57 -3.84 1.79 7.70
N ARG A 58 -3.91 2.03 6.38
CA ARG A 58 -3.62 3.33 5.74
C ARG A 58 -4.89 4.08 5.34
N VAL A 59 -6.07 3.48 5.56
CA VAL A 59 -7.36 4.07 5.26
C VAL A 59 -8.18 4.20 6.53
N LEU A 60 -9.07 5.19 6.55
CA LEU A 60 -10.05 5.31 7.63
C LEU A 60 -10.97 4.08 7.65
N PRO A 61 -11.48 3.69 8.84
CA PRO A 61 -12.42 2.59 8.93
C PRO A 61 -13.64 2.86 8.03
N PRO A 62 -14.11 1.85 7.27
CA PRO A 62 -15.23 2.04 6.35
C PRO A 62 -16.49 2.36 7.14
N ILE A 63 -17.16 3.45 6.76
CA ILE A 63 -18.46 3.84 7.31
C ILE A 63 -19.54 3.40 6.31
N ALA A 64 -20.59 2.74 6.81
CA ALA A 64 -21.69 2.30 5.96
C ALA A 64 -22.39 3.51 5.32
N LYS A 65 -22.40 3.54 3.99
CA LYS A 65 -23.12 4.55 3.21
C LYS A 65 -24.61 4.17 3.17
N LEU A 66 -25.45 4.99 3.81
CA LEU A 66 -26.89 4.75 3.93
C LEU A 66 -27.72 5.37 2.80
N SER A 67 -27.16 6.34 2.10
CA SER A 67 -27.79 7.10 1.02
C SER A 67 -26.85 7.21 -0.18
N ASP A 68 -27.39 7.45 -1.38
CA ASP A 68 -26.60 7.50 -2.61
C ASP A 68 -25.56 8.65 -2.63
N ARG A 69 -25.75 9.68 -1.80
CA ARG A 69 -24.75 10.72 -1.49
C ARG A 69 -24.46 10.80 0.01
N SER A 70 -23.19 10.97 0.34
CA SER A 70 -22.64 11.12 1.69
C SER A 70 -21.58 12.23 1.72
N VAL A 71 -21.63 13.08 2.75
CA VAL A 71 -20.79 14.29 2.86
C VAL A 71 -19.29 13.99 2.82
N SER A 72 -18.86 12.81 3.26
CA SER A 72 -17.43 12.48 3.33
C SER A 72 -16.81 12.08 2.00
N TYR A 73 -17.46 11.21 1.23
CA TYR A 73 -16.88 10.63 0.02
C TYR A 73 -17.38 11.29 -1.27
N ASP A 74 -18.59 11.86 -1.24
CA ASP A 74 -19.27 12.29 -2.45
C ASP A 74 -19.28 13.80 -2.66
N PHE A 75 -18.94 14.60 -1.63
CA PHE A 75 -18.87 16.07 -1.72
C PHE A 75 -17.42 16.52 -1.88
N LEU A 76 -16.88 16.37 -3.10
CA LEU A 76 -15.49 16.72 -3.41
C LEU A 76 -15.34 18.15 -3.95
N TYR A 77 -16.44 18.79 -4.36
CA TYR A 77 -16.41 20.09 -5.03
C TYR A 77 -17.36 21.10 -4.40
N SER A 78 -17.04 22.39 -4.55
CA SER A 78 -17.83 23.47 -3.96
C SER A 78 -19.24 23.60 -4.57
N GLU A 79 -19.44 23.04 -5.77
CA GLU A 79 -20.71 23.05 -6.51
C GLU A 79 -21.75 22.08 -5.92
N ASP A 80 -21.31 21.11 -5.10
CA ASP A 80 -22.22 20.14 -4.45
C ASP A 80 -23.08 20.78 -3.34
N TRP A 81 -22.74 21.99 -2.90
CA TRP A 81 -23.46 22.72 -1.85
C TRP A 81 -24.72 23.44 -2.35
N GLY A 82 -24.95 23.47 -3.66
CA GLY A 82 -26.07 24.20 -4.27
C GLY A 82 -25.86 25.72 -4.18
N THR A 83 -25.97 26.39 -5.32
CA THR A 83 -26.35 27.81 -5.35
C THR A 83 -27.87 27.91 -5.30
#